data_AF-A0A821XMM9-F1
#
_entry.id   AF-A0A821XMM9-F1
#
_cell.length_a   1.000
_cell.length_b   1.000
_cell.length_c   1.000
_cell.angle_alpha   90.00
_cell.angle_beta   90.00
_cell.angle_gamma   90.00
#
_symmetry.space_group_name_H-M   'P 1'
#
loop_
_entity.id
_entity.type
_entity.pdbx_description
1 polymer ?
#
loop_
_entity_poly.entity_id
_entity_poly.type
_entity_poly.pdbx_seq_one_letter_code
_entity_poly.pdbx_strand_id
1 'polypeptide(L)'
;MHVMKPYPGQHNIGSPKRIFNQCLSRARVVVENTFVVLTSVFRIYRRPIDLDPITVLEITMTCVLLHNFLRKNSPDRYTPPGTFDTIDRNCEIITRGSWRKYEEVYNAIQNMPNVPRRSPIHAKQIREEFTLYFCNRLT
;
A
#
# COMPACT_ATOMS: atom_id res chain seq x y z
N MET A 1 4.76 1.34 17.28
CA MET A 1 4.60 1.17 15.82
C MET A 1 5.85 1.71 15.12
N HIS A 2 6.63 0.84 14.48
CA HIS A 2 7.87 1.17 13.77
C HIS A 2 7.57 1.33 12.27
N VAL A 3 6.97 2.45 11.89
CA VAL A 3 6.70 2.78 10.48
C VAL A 3 7.54 3.98 10.07
N MET A 4 8.16 3.90 8.89
CA MET A 4 8.93 4.99 8.31
C MET A 4 8.07 6.25 8.18
N LYS A 5 8.52 7.35 8.78
CA LYS A 5 7.79 8.63 8.77
C LYS A 5 8.26 9.50 7.61
N PRO A 6 7.35 10.17 6.87
CA PRO A 6 7.74 11.19 5.91
C PRO A 6 8.51 12.32 6.61
N TYR A 7 9.29 13.08 5.85
CA TYR A 7 9.83 14.35 6.34
C TYR A 7 8.67 15.32 6.61
N PRO A 8 8.69 16.00 7.77
CA PRO A 8 7.64 16.96 8.12
C PRO A 8 7.81 18.27 7.34
N GLY A 9 6.69 18.94 7.08
CA GLY A 9 6.65 20.23 6.41
C GLY A 9 6.56 20.15 4.89
N GLN A 10 6.50 21.32 4.26
CA GLN A 10 6.53 21.44 2.81
C GLN A 10 7.99 21.51 2.32
N HIS A 11 8.25 20.87 1.19
CA HIS A 11 9.58 20.80 0.59
C HIS A 11 9.49 21.20 -0.87
N ASN A 12 10.50 21.92 -1.34
CA ASN A 12 10.58 22.37 -2.73
C ASN A 12 10.51 21.20 -3.70
N ILE A 13 9.90 21.45 -4.86
CA ILE A 13 9.86 20.49 -5.97
C ILE A 13 11.30 20.09 -6.33
N GLY A 14 11.52 18.79 -6.56
CA GLY A 14 12.86 18.26 -6.86
C GLY A 14 13.81 18.11 -5.66
N SER A 15 13.44 18.58 -4.46
CA SER A 15 14.29 18.38 -3.29
C SER A 15 14.36 16.89 -2.89
N PRO A 16 15.50 16.42 -2.35
CA PRO A 16 15.66 15.05 -1.87
C PRO A 16 14.54 14.59 -0.93
N LYS A 17 14.14 15.46 0.00
CA LYS A 17 13.06 15.19 0.96
C LYS A 17 11.70 15.04 0.28
N ARG A 18 11.42 15.83 -0.77
CA ARG A 18 10.17 15.74 -1.55
C ARG A 18 10.13 14.44 -2.35
N ILE A 19 11.23 14.09 -3.02
CA ILE A 19 11.39 12.83 -3.77
C ILE A 19 11.16 11.64 -2.84
N PHE A 20 11.82 11.62 -1.68
CA PHE A 20 11.62 10.60 -0.66
C PHE A 20 10.15 10.49 -0.24
N ASN A 21 9.50 11.60 0.12
CA ASN A 21 8.10 11.60 0.55
C ASN A 21 7.16 11.07 -0.56
N GLN A 22 7.42 11.42 -1.82
CA GLN A 22 6.66 10.91 -2.96
C GLN A 22 6.85 9.40 -3.15
N CYS A 23 8.10 8.90 -3.08
CA CYS A 23 8.39 7.46 -3.13
C CYS A 23 7.69 6.71 -1.99
N LEU A 24 7.77 7.22 -0.76
CA LEU A 24 7.12 6.63 0.40
C LEU A 24 5.59 6.59 0.23
N SER A 25 5.00 7.67 -0.29
CA SER A 25 3.56 7.73 -0.58
C SER A 25 3.17 6.71 -1.65
N ARG A 26 3.92 6.63 -2.76
CA ARG A 26 3.67 5.66 -3.84
C ARG A 26 3.73 4.21 -3.32
N ALA A 27 4.73 3.89 -2.50
CA ALA A 27 4.85 2.55 -1.91
C ALA A 27 3.64 2.20 -1.03
N ARG A 28 3.15 3.15 -0.21
CA ARG A 28 1.93 2.94 0.60
C ARG A 28 0.70 2.71 -0.25
N VAL A 29 0.49 3.51 -1.29
CA VAL A 29 -0.65 3.35 -2.21
C VAL A 29 -0.66 1.96 -2.85
N VAL A 30 0.49 1.43 -3.26
CA VAL A 30 0.57 0.07 -3.84
C VAL A 30 0.15 -1.00 -2.82
N VAL A 31 0.62 -0.88 -1.58
CA VAL A 31 0.28 -1.82 -0.51
C VAL A 31 -1.20 -1.73 -0.14
N GLU A 32 -1.72 -0.52 0.05
CA GLU A 32 -3.13 -0.25 0.36
C GLU A 32 -4.05 -0.81 -0.71
N ASN A 33 -3.80 -0.49 -2.00
CA ASN A 33 -4.56 -1.01 -3.12
C ASN A 33 -4.61 -2.54 -3.12
N THR A 34 -3.49 -3.20 -2.78
CA THR A 34 -3.40 -4.67 -2.72
C THR A 34 -4.31 -5.22 -1.62
N PHE A 35 -4.26 -4.64 -0.42
CA PHE A 35 -5.11 -5.07 0.70
C PHE A 35 -6.60 -4.81 0.46
N VAL A 36 -6.96 -3.69 -0.18
CA VAL A 36 -8.38 -3.44 -0.50
C VAL A 36 -8.89 -4.46 -1.53
N VAL A 37 -8.10 -4.81 -2.54
CA VAL A 37 -8.45 -5.88 -3.49
C VAL A 37 -8.66 -7.20 -2.74
N LEU A 38 -7.74 -7.60 -1.86
CA LEU A 38 -7.89 -8.82 -1.07
C LEU A 38 -9.14 -8.79 -0.17
N THR A 39 -9.47 -7.62 0.41
CA THR A 39 -10.64 -7.44 1.28
C THR A 39 -11.97 -7.53 0.53
N SER A 40 -11.98 -7.10 -0.74
CA SER A 40 -13.18 -7.24 -1.59
C SER A 40 -13.54 -8.72 -1.83
N VAL A 41 -12.55 -9.58 -1.99
CA VAL A 41 -12.71 -11.00 -2.30
C VAL A 41 -12.82 -11.85 -1.03
N PHE A 42 -11.86 -11.72 -0.11
CA PHE A 42 -11.70 -12.60 1.04
C PHE A 42 -12.29 -11.94 2.28
N ARG A 43 -13.39 -12.51 2.77
CA ARG A 43 -14.14 -11.96 3.90
C ARG A 43 -13.33 -11.88 5.20
N ILE A 44 -12.28 -12.68 5.34
CA ILE A 44 -11.42 -12.70 6.53
C ILE A 44 -10.75 -11.35 6.81
N TYR A 45 -10.44 -10.56 5.77
CA TYR A 45 -9.85 -9.22 5.94
C TYR A 45 -10.87 -8.12 6.22
N ARG A 46 -12.18 -8.42 6.24
CA ARG A 46 -13.24 -7.41 6.45
C ARG A 46 -13.46 -7.07 7.92
N ARG A 47 -12.80 -7.77 8.83
CA ARG A 47 -12.77 -7.49 10.27
C ARG A 47 -11.34 -7.66 10.79
N PRO A 48 -11.00 -7.06 11.94
CA PRO A 48 -9.75 -7.39 12.63
C PRO A 48 -9.61 -8.90 12.82
N ILE A 49 -8.44 -9.43 12.52
CA ILE A 49 -8.15 -10.86 12.63
C ILE A 49 -7.58 -11.12 14.02
N ASP A 50 -8.36 -11.81 14.85
CA ASP A 50 -7.98 -12.19 16.21
C ASP A 50 -7.35 -13.60 16.20
N LEU A 51 -6.19 -13.71 15.58
CA LEU A 51 -5.40 -14.95 15.45
C LEU A 51 -3.93 -14.65 15.69
N ASP A 52 -3.15 -15.69 15.98
CA ASP A 52 -1.70 -15.58 16.11
C ASP A 52 -1.06 -15.05 14.80
N PRO A 53 -0.04 -14.16 14.88
CA PRO A 53 0.59 -13.60 13.69
C PRO A 53 1.12 -14.64 12.69
N ILE A 54 1.56 -15.81 13.15
CA ILE A 54 2.02 -16.90 12.28
C ILE A 54 0.84 -17.43 11.46
N THR A 55 -0.32 -17.66 12.09
CA THR A 55 -1.53 -18.08 11.39
C THR A 55 -2.04 -17.00 10.42
N VAL A 56 -1.97 -15.73 10.80
CA VAL A 56 -2.33 -14.61 9.91
C VAL A 56 -1.43 -14.57 8.67
N LEU A 57 -0.12 -14.86 8.85
CA LEU A 57 0.82 -14.94 7.73
C LEU A 57 0.46 -16.08 6.77
N GLU A 58 0.16 -17.28 7.29
CA GLU A 58 -0.28 -18.42 6.48
C GLU A 58 -1.55 -18.10 5.69
N ILE A 59 -2.57 -17.56 6.36
CA ILE A 59 -3.82 -17.12 5.72
C ILE A 59 -3.55 -16.12 4.60
N THR A 60 -2.66 -15.16 4.85
CA THR A 60 -2.28 -14.13 3.87
C THR A 60 -1.65 -14.76 2.64
N MET A 61 -0.70 -15.67 2.83
CA MET A 61 -0.04 -16.38 1.74
C MET A 61 -1.03 -17.25 0.95
N THR A 62 -1.94 -17.95 1.62
CA THR A 62 -2.99 -18.74 0.96
C THR A 62 -3.93 -17.87 0.15
N CYS A 63 -4.36 -16.72 0.65
CA CYS A 63 -5.20 -15.78 -0.09
C CYS A 63 -4.50 -15.23 -1.34
N VAL A 64 -3.20 -14.92 -1.24
CA VAL A 64 -2.39 -14.48 -2.39
C VAL A 64 -2.27 -15.58 -3.44
N LEU A 65 -1.99 -16.82 -3.02
CA LEU A 65 -1.96 -17.98 -3.92
C LEU A 65 -3.30 -18.17 -4.63
N LEU A 66 -4.41 -18.13 -3.89
CA LEU A 66 -5.74 -18.29 -4.44
C LEU A 66 -6.11 -17.14 -5.39
N HIS A 67 -5.75 -15.90 -5.05
CA HIS A 67 -5.93 -14.74 -5.92
C HIS A 67 -5.21 -14.94 -7.26
N ASN A 68 -3.96 -15.37 -7.24
CA ASN A 68 -3.16 -15.63 -8.44
C ASN A 68 -3.75 -16.78 -9.26
N PHE A 69 -4.18 -17.86 -8.59
CA PHE A 69 -4.82 -19.00 -9.24
C PHE A 69 -6.13 -18.59 -9.94
N LEU A 70 -7.01 -17.84 -9.28
CA LEU A 70 -8.28 -17.38 -9.85
C LEU A 70 -8.10 -16.41 -11.00
N ARG A 71 -7.13 -15.48 -10.90
CA ARG A 71 -6.76 -14.60 -12.01
C ARG A 71 -6.26 -15.35 -13.24
N LYS A 72 -5.54 -16.46 -13.04
CA LYS A 72 -5.02 -17.28 -14.15
C LYS A 72 -6.11 -18.12 -14.81
N ASN A 73 -6.99 -18.72 -14.01
CA ASN A 73 -7.95 -19.72 -14.49
C ASN A 73 -9.35 -19.15 -14.82
N SER A 74 -9.70 -17.97 -14.30
CA SER A 74 -11.00 -17.36 -14.51
C SER A 74 -10.94 -15.83 -14.49
N PRO A 75 -10.09 -15.19 -15.32
CA PRO A 75 -9.85 -13.75 -15.29
C PRO A 75 -11.13 -12.93 -15.47
N ASP A 76 -11.99 -13.30 -16.43
CA ASP A 76 -13.21 -12.54 -16.75
C ASP A 76 -14.24 -12.55 -15.63
N ARG A 77 -14.26 -13.62 -14.82
CA ARG A 77 -15.19 -13.75 -13.70
C ARG A 77 -14.61 -13.16 -12.41
N TYR A 78 -13.31 -13.36 -12.18
CA TYR A 78 -12.66 -12.98 -10.93
C TYR A 78 -12.20 -11.51 -10.93
N THR A 79 -11.63 -11.05 -12.04
CA THR A 79 -11.13 -9.69 -12.24
C THR A 79 -11.51 -9.20 -13.64
N PRO A 80 -12.81 -8.95 -13.91
CA PRO A 80 -13.26 -8.44 -15.20
C PRO A 80 -12.51 -7.17 -15.61
N PRO A 81 -12.41 -6.85 -16.91
CA PRO A 81 -11.81 -5.60 -17.38
C PRO A 81 -12.35 -4.38 -16.64
N GLY A 82 -11.46 -3.47 -16.22
CA GLY A 82 -11.81 -2.32 -15.38
C GLY A 82 -11.91 -2.63 -13.88
N THR A 83 -11.57 -3.84 -13.43
CA THR A 83 -11.44 -4.15 -12.00
C THR A 83 -10.38 -3.28 -11.35
N PHE A 84 -9.17 -3.22 -11.92
CA PHE A 84 -8.01 -2.48 -11.41
C PHE A 84 -7.85 -1.09 -12.03
N ASP A 85 -6.98 -0.28 -11.41
CA ASP A 85 -6.64 1.04 -11.94
C ASP A 85 -5.90 0.93 -13.26
N THR A 86 -6.26 1.82 -14.18
CA THR A 86 -5.45 2.04 -15.38
C THR A 86 -4.52 3.22 -15.09
N ILE A 87 -3.22 2.99 -15.12
CA ILE A 87 -2.19 4.00 -14.88
C ILE A 87 -1.53 4.41 -16.20
N ASP A 88 -1.10 5.66 -16.30
CA ASP A 88 -0.29 6.15 -17.42
C ASP A 88 1.20 5.75 -17.28
N ARG A 89 2.02 6.19 -18.23
CA ARG A 89 3.48 5.97 -18.19
C ARG A 89 4.18 6.67 -17.01
N ASN A 90 3.53 7.65 -16.41
CA ASN A 90 4.02 8.38 -15.24
C ASN A 90 3.49 7.78 -13.91
N CYS A 91 2.78 6.65 -13.98
CA CYS A 91 2.07 6.02 -12.86
C CYS A 91 0.93 6.84 -12.25
N GLU A 92 0.39 7.81 -13.00
CA GLU A 92 -0.82 8.55 -12.63
C GLU A 92 -2.06 7.72 -12.99
N ILE A 93 -3.07 7.72 -12.11
CA ILE A 93 -4.31 6.98 -12.33
C ILE A 93 -5.15 7.70 -13.40
N ILE A 94 -5.28 7.10 -14.58
CA ILE A 94 -6.15 7.58 -15.67
C ILE A 94 -7.60 7.18 -15.38
N THR A 95 -7.80 5.89 -15.06
CA THR A 95 -9.13 5.31 -14.84
C THR A 95 -9.13 4.59 -13.50
N ARG A 96 -10.09 4.94 -12.64
CA ARG A 96 -10.30 4.29 -11.35
C ARG A 96 -10.91 2.90 -11.55
N GLY A 97 -10.28 1.88 -10.97
CA GLY A 97 -10.80 0.52 -10.95
C GLY A 97 -12.08 0.38 -10.12
N SER A 98 -12.94 -0.55 -10.52
CA SER A 98 -14.20 -0.86 -9.85
C SER A 98 -14.03 -1.48 -8.46
N TRP A 99 -12.81 -1.93 -8.10
CA TRP A 99 -12.49 -2.48 -6.78
C TRP A 99 -12.82 -1.51 -5.62
N ARG A 100 -12.84 -0.20 -5.87
CA ARG A 100 -13.19 0.81 -4.84
C ARG A 100 -14.64 0.76 -4.37
N LYS A 101 -15.55 0.18 -5.16
CA LYS A 101 -16.95 -0.03 -4.72
C LYS A 101 -17.05 -0.93 -3.50
N TYR A 102 -16.00 -1.71 -3.21
CA TYR A 102 -15.93 -2.58 -2.04
C TYR A 102 -15.31 -1.89 -0.80
N GLU A 103 -14.72 -0.70 -0.97
CA GLU A 103 -14.04 0.06 0.09
C GLU A 103 -15.04 0.71 1.06
N GLU A 104 -16.20 1.16 0.57
CA GLU A 104 -17.24 1.81 1.37
C GLU A 104 -17.95 0.89 2.38
N VAL A 105 -17.74 -0.44 2.30
CA VAL A 105 -18.55 -1.43 3.03
C VAL A 105 -17.83 -2.03 4.25
N TYR A 106 -16.49 -1.93 4.36
CA TYR A 106 -15.72 -2.68 5.35
C TYR A 106 -14.75 -1.82 6.19
N ASN A 107 -14.93 -1.82 7.51
CA ASN A 107 -14.20 -0.99 8.47
C ASN A 107 -12.86 -1.58 8.98
N ALA A 108 -12.30 -2.58 8.30
CA ALA A 108 -11.11 -3.28 8.80
C ALA A 108 -9.79 -2.55 8.55
N ILE A 109 -9.68 -1.83 7.43
CA ILE A 109 -8.50 -1.03 7.11
C ILE A 109 -8.78 0.40 7.59
N GLN A 110 -8.44 0.68 8.85
CA GLN A 110 -8.58 2.01 9.41
C GLN A 110 -7.30 2.82 9.24
N ASN A 111 -7.44 4.11 9.00
CA ASN A 111 -6.31 5.03 9.05
C ASN A 111 -5.62 4.92 10.41
N MET A 112 -4.29 4.72 10.40
CA MET A 112 -3.52 4.76 11.62
C MET A 112 -3.73 6.11 12.32
N PRO A 113 -4.03 6.12 13.63
CA PRO A 113 -4.14 7.37 14.36
C PRO A 113 -2.80 8.10 14.32
N ASN A 114 -2.85 9.40 14.02
CA ASN A 114 -1.67 10.23 14.04
C ASN A 114 -1.25 10.49 15.50
N VAL A 115 -0.38 9.63 16.02
CA VAL A 115 0.17 9.79 17.38
C VAL A 115 1.46 10.62 17.31
N PRO A 116 1.46 11.85 17.83
CA PRO A 116 2.65 12.69 17.84
C PRO A 116 3.73 12.04 18.72
N ARG A 117 4.80 11.57 18.08
CA ARG A 117 5.98 11.00 18.74
C ARG A 117 7.24 11.42 18.00
N ARG A 118 8.27 11.84 18.73
CA ARG A 118 9.61 12.05 18.17
C ARG A 118 10.15 10.71 17.67
N SER A 119 10.62 10.69 16.43
CA SER A 119 11.31 9.52 15.89
C SER A 119 12.67 9.35 16.56
N PRO A 120 13.07 8.11 16.91
CA PRO A 120 14.42 7.84 17.42
C PRO A 120 15.48 8.22 16.37
N ILE A 121 16.70 8.49 16.84
CA ILE A 121 17.82 8.93 15.98
C ILE A 121 18.07 7.92 14.85
N HIS A 122 18.11 6.63 15.18
CA HIS A 122 18.30 5.57 14.20
C HIS A 122 17.25 5.59 13.06
N ALA A 123 15.97 5.81 13.39
CA ALA A 123 14.93 5.92 12.35
C ALA A 123 15.10 7.15 11.45
N LYS A 124 15.74 8.22 11.94
CA LYS A 124 16.10 9.37 11.10
C LYS A 124 17.26 9.04 10.16
N GLN A 125 18.27 8.32 10.66
CA GLN A 125 19.42 7.87 9.85
C GLN A 125 18.97 6.96 8.71
N ILE A 126 18.15 5.94 8.99
CA ILE A 126 17.59 5.05 7.94
C ILE A 126 16.82 5.87 6.89
N ARG A 127 16.06 6.89 7.33
CA ARG A 127 15.34 7.76 6.40
C ARG A 127 16.29 8.55 5.50
N GLU A 128 17.39 9.06 6.06
CA GLU A 128 18.42 9.78 5.31
C GLU A 128 19.11 8.86 4.31
N GLU A 129 19.43 7.62 4.69
CA GLU A 129 19.97 6.60 3.80
C GLU A 129 19.04 6.31 2.62
N PHE A 130 17.75 6.07 2.87
CA PHE A 130 16.76 5.88 1.79
C PHE A 130 16.62 7.13 0.91
N THR A 131 16.74 8.32 1.49
CA THR A 131 16.66 9.57 0.74
C THR A 131 17.83 9.71 -0.23
N LEU A 132 19.04 9.44 0.23
CA LEU A 132 20.24 9.43 -0.61
C LEU A 132 20.12 8.37 -1.71
N TYR A 133 19.65 7.16 -1.35
CA TYR A 133 19.41 6.09 -2.31
C TYR A 133 18.43 6.48 -3.42
N PHE A 134 17.28 7.06 -3.08
CA PHE A 134 16.29 7.45 -4.08
C PHE A 134 16.76 8.63 -4.92
N CYS A 135 17.53 9.57 -4.37
CA CYS A 135 18.13 10.66 -5.15
C CYS A 135 19.11 10.13 -6.19
N ASN A 136 20.08 9.31 -5.78
CA ASN A 136 21.12 8.79 -6.67
C ASN A 136 20.58 7.86 -7.78
N ARG A 137 19.36 7.34 -7.61
CA ARG A 137 18.73 6.43 -8.57
C ARG A 137 17.75 7.13 -9.52
N LEU A 138 17.37 8.39 -9.22
CA LEU A 138 16.41 9.18 -10.00
C LEU A 138 17.05 10.41 -10.69
N THR A 139 18.33 10.67 -10.45
CA THR A 139 19.20 11.58 -11.21
C THR A 139 20.15 10.78 -12.08
#